data_AF-A0A6I2G089-F1
#
_entry.id   AF-A0A6I2G089-F1
#
_cell.length_a   1.000
_cell.length_b   1.000
_cell.length_c   1.000
_cell.angle_alpha   90.00
_cell.angle_beta   90.00
_cell.angle_gamma   90.00
#
_symmetry.space_group_name_H-M   'P 1'
#
loop_
_entity.id
_entity.type
_entity.pdbx_description
1 polymer ?
#
loop_
_entity_poly.entity_id
_entity_poly.type
_entity_poly.pdbx_seq_one_letter_code
_entity_poly.pdbx_strand_id
1 'polypeptide(L)'
;MVGMTPAHAEAPPGPALVDGTMYFAMGGWNCAIDAGGTVGCDLAVPAAWMNVLYAGLQVPVPNVPAIIIDSAALPARPDWISNGSHTLPGGNPVLPRLIAASNHDPQFSVTHAGVTCQITFNGAATCSARGHGFSQWGPVPFGY
;
A
#
# COMPACT_ATOMS: atom_id res chain seq x y z
N MET A 1 0.39 -33.68 33.44
CA MET A 1 1.32 -33.22 32.39
C MET A 1 0.58 -32.19 31.55
N VAL A 2 0.98 -30.92 31.64
CA VAL A 2 0.44 -29.85 30.81
C VAL A 2 1.15 -29.93 29.46
N GLY A 3 0.42 -30.26 28.40
CA GLY A 3 0.95 -30.27 27.04
C GLY A 3 1.07 -28.83 26.54
N MET A 4 2.29 -28.38 26.25
CA MET A 4 2.54 -27.17 25.49
C MET A 4 2.04 -27.41 24.05
N THR A 5 0.95 -26.78 23.65
CA THR A 5 0.61 -26.61 22.23
C THR A 5 1.70 -25.77 21.56
N PRO A 6 2.22 -26.16 20.38
CA PRO A 6 3.12 -25.29 19.63
C PRO A 6 2.37 -24.01 19.26
N ALA A 7 3.03 -22.86 19.44
CA ALA A 7 2.52 -21.60 18.95
C ALA A 7 2.38 -21.70 17.42
N HIS A 8 1.15 -21.84 16.93
CA HIS A 8 0.86 -21.54 15.54
C HIS A 8 1.01 -20.03 15.39
N ALA A 9 1.96 -19.58 14.58
CA ALA A 9 1.91 -18.21 14.09
C ALA A 9 0.59 -18.12 13.29
N GLU A 10 -0.39 -17.42 13.85
CA GLU A 10 -1.59 -17.05 13.11
C GLU A 10 -1.09 -16.34 11.85
N ALA A 11 -1.57 -16.76 10.66
CA ALA A 11 -1.21 -16.08 9.43
C ALA A 11 -1.46 -14.57 9.63
N PRO A 12 -0.61 -13.67 9.08
CA PRO A 12 -0.82 -12.24 9.22
C PRO A 12 -2.28 -11.93 8.89
N PRO A 13 -2.99 -11.20 9.77
CA PRO A 13 -4.37 -10.86 9.50
C PRO A 13 -4.41 -10.16 8.14
N GLY A 14 -5.29 -10.64 7.26
CA GLY A 14 -5.52 -10.00 5.96
C GLY A 14 -5.94 -8.53 6.12
N PRO A 15 -6.22 -7.83 5.02
CA PRO A 15 -6.68 -6.45 5.09
C PRO A 15 -7.91 -6.32 6.02
N ALA A 16 -7.95 -5.29 6.85
CA ALA A 16 -9.07 -5.01 7.74
C ALA A 16 -10.14 -4.19 6.98
N LEU A 17 -11.41 -4.56 7.11
CA LEU A 17 -12.53 -3.78 6.60
C LEU A 17 -13.24 -3.06 7.74
N VAL A 18 -13.27 -1.73 7.69
CA VAL A 18 -13.96 -0.87 8.65
C VAL A 18 -14.85 0.08 7.86
N ASP A 19 -16.17 -0.04 8.04
CA ASP A 19 -17.18 0.82 7.39
C ASP A 19 -17.03 0.92 5.85
N GLY A 20 -16.62 -0.18 5.20
CA GLY A 20 -16.41 -0.24 3.75
C GLY A 20 -15.04 0.23 3.26
N THR A 21 -14.22 0.78 4.17
CA THR A 21 -12.82 1.13 3.90
C THR A 21 -11.91 -0.04 4.25
N MET A 22 -11.08 -0.44 3.29
CA MET A 22 -10.09 -1.49 3.44
C MET A 22 -8.76 -0.90 3.89
N TYR A 23 -8.28 -1.28 5.06
CA TYR A 23 -7.00 -0.88 5.65
C TYR A 23 -6.00 -2.02 5.59
N PHE A 24 -4.78 -1.71 5.16
CA PHE A 24 -3.70 -2.68 5.04
C PHE A 24 -2.34 -1.99 5.08
N ALA A 25 -1.30 -2.76 5.41
CA ALA A 25 0.07 -2.31 5.37
C ALA A 25 0.86 -3.05 4.28
N MET A 26 1.71 -2.31 3.58
CA MET A 26 2.64 -2.82 2.56
C MET A 26 4.04 -2.28 2.87
N GLY A 27 4.86 -3.10 3.52
CA GLY A 27 6.16 -2.65 4.02
C GLY A 27 5.99 -1.48 5.00
N GLY A 28 6.68 -0.36 4.76
CA GLY A 28 6.59 0.84 5.61
C GLY A 28 5.39 1.75 5.33
N TRP A 29 4.38 1.29 4.59
CA TRP A 29 3.22 2.09 4.19
C TRP A 29 1.94 1.57 4.83
N ASN A 30 1.17 2.46 5.45
CA ASN A 30 -0.18 2.20 5.92
C ASN A 30 -1.17 2.77 4.91
N CYS A 31 -1.91 1.90 4.24
CA CYS A 31 -2.82 2.27 3.16
C CYS A 31 -4.28 2.00 3.49
N ALA A 32 -5.15 2.81 2.90
CA ALA A 32 -6.59 2.67 2.95
C ALA A 32 -7.19 2.79 1.55
N ILE A 33 -8.18 1.95 1.24
CA ILE A 33 -9.02 2.06 0.04
C ILE A 33 -10.47 2.21 0.49
N ASP A 34 -11.10 3.34 0.19
CA ASP A 34 -12.52 3.54 0.52
C ASP A 34 -13.45 2.78 -0.44
N ALA A 35 -14.73 2.68 -0.10
CA ALA A 35 -15.73 2.04 -0.94
C ALA A 35 -15.97 2.75 -2.30
N GLY A 36 -15.53 4.01 -2.42
CA GLY A 36 -15.62 4.80 -3.64
C GLY A 36 -14.46 4.56 -4.61
N GLY A 37 -13.42 3.84 -4.20
CA GLY A 37 -12.20 3.60 -4.99
C GLY A 37 -11.18 4.73 -4.88
N THR A 38 -11.23 5.53 -3.82
CA THR A 38 -10.12 6.40 -3.41
C THR A 38 -9.10 5.55 -2.67
N VAL A 39 -7.82 5.75 -2.97
CA VAL A 39 -6.73 5.09 -2.25
C VAL A 39 -5.76 6.12 -1.73
N GLY A 40 -5.35 5.94 -0.48
CA GLY A 40 -4.29 6.73 0.12
C GLY A 40 -3.36 5.88 0.96
N CYS A 41 -2.11 6.31 1.08
CA CYS A 41 -1.10 5.66 1.92
C CYS A 41 -0.32 6.69 2.72
N ASP A 42 -0.17 6.43 4.02
CA ASP A 42 0.76 7.11 4.92
C ASP A 42 2.08 6.36 4.96
N LEU A 43 3.19 7.06 4.78
CA LEU A 43 4.52 6.49 4.81
C LEU A 43 5.15 6.72 6.19
N ALA A 44 5.62 5.64 6.83
CA ALA A 44 6.32 5.74 8.11
C ALA A 44 7.59 6.60 8.02
N VAL A 45 8.26 6.58 6.86
CA VAL A 45 9.36 7.47 6.49
C VAL A 45 8.98 8.14 5.18
N PRO A 46 8.98 9.48 5.07
CA PRO A 46 8.65 10.17 3.84
C PRO A 46 9.49 9.67 2.67
N ALA A 47 8.85 9.45 1.52
CA ALA A 47 9.54 9.15 0.29
C ALA A 47 10.48 10.29 -0.07
N ALA A 48 11.78 10.03 -0.22
CA ALA A 48 12.67 10.99 -0.86
C ALA A 48 12.19 11.30 -2.30
N TRP A 49 11.73 10.26 -3.01
CA TRP A 49 11.13 10.33 -4.34
C TRP A 49 9.99 9.34 -4.48
N MET A 50 8.89 9.77 -5.07
CA MET A 50 7.72 8.96 -5.45
C MET A 50 7.45 9.16 -6.94
N ASN A 51 7.27 8.09 -7.70
CA ASN A 51 6.88 8.19 -9.11
C ASN A 51 5.36 8.20 -9.21
N VAL A 52 4.81 9.27 -9.76
CA VAL A 52 3.38 9.39 -10.06
C VAL A 52 3.17 9.15 -11.55
N LEU A 53 2.23 8.27 -11.89
CA LEU A 53 1.78 8.08 -13.26
C LEU A 53 0.71 9.12 -13.60
N TYR A 54 1.01 9.96 -14.59
CA TYR A 54 0.11 10.98 -15.12
C TYR A 54 0.12 10.95 -16.64
N ALA A 55 -1.02 10.68 -17.27
CA ALA A 55 -1.16 10.63 -18.74
C ALA A 55 -0.10 9.73 -19.43
N GLY A 56 0.25 8.60 -18.81
CA GLY A 56 1.27 7.68 -19.32
C GLY A 56 2.73 8.09 -19.03
N LEU A 57 2.96 9.26 -18.43
CA LEU A 57 4.28 9.74 -18.02
C LEU A 57 4.50 9.48 -16.52
N GLN A 58 5.72 9.09 -16.15
CA GLN A 58 6.13 9.02 -14.75
C GLN A 58 6.74 10.36 -14.33
N VAL A 59 6.13 10.99 -13.33
CA VAL A 59 6.56 12.27 -12.76
C VAL A 59 7.11 12.01 -11.36
N PRO A 60 8.41 12.29 -11.12
CA PRO A 60 9.00 12.14 -9.79
C PRO A 60 8.56 13.30 -8.89
N VAL A 61 8.12 12.97 -7.68
CA VAL A 61 7.68 13.93 -6.66
C VAL A 61 8.53 13.75 -5.41
N PRO A 62 9.20 14.81 -4.91
CA PRO A 62 10.06 14.69 -3.74
C PRO A 62 9.28 14.80 -2.42
N ASN A 63 9.86 14.27 -1.35
CA ASN A 63 9.41 14.43 0.04
C ASN A 63 7.90 14.16 0.23
N VAL A 64 7.48 12.92 -0.05
CA VAL A 64 6.08 12.50 0.02
C VAL A 64 5.83 11.73 1.32
N PRO A 65 5.23 12.35 2.36
CA PRO A 65 4.91 11.67 3.62
C PRO A 65 3.62 10.84 3.53
N ALA A 66 2.72 11.20 2.62
CA ALA A 66 1.55 10.42 2.26
C ALA A 66 1.17 10.73 0.80
N ILE A 67 0.43 9.84 0.17
CA ILE A 67 0.04 9.91 -1.26
C ILE A 67 -1.41 9.47 -1.41
N ILE A 68 -2.17 10.14 -2.29
CA ILE A 68 -3.59 9.82 -2.54
C ILE A 68 -3.93 9.82 -4.04
N ILE A 69 -4.87 8.96 -4.42
CA ILE A 69 -5.63 8.98 -5.67
C ILE A 69 -7.12 9.02 -5.34
N ASP A 70 -7.75 10.17 -5.53
CA ASP A 70 -9.16 10.44 -5.21
C ASP A 70 -9.96 10.95 -6.42
N SER A 71 -9.30 11.21 -7.54
CA SER A 71 -9.88 11.84 -8.73
C SER A 71 -9.51 11.05 -9.98
N ALA A 72 -10.45 10.98 -10.92
CA ALA A 72 -10.17 10.47 -12.26
C ALA A 72 -9.52 11.55 -13.17
N ALA A 73 -9.67 12.83 -12.81
CA ALA A 73 -9.16 13.94 -13.62
C ALA A 73 -7.74 14.39 -13.18
N LEU A 74 -7.40 14.21 -11.90
CA LEU A 74 -6.10 14.60 -11.35
C LEU A 74 -5.23 13.37 -11.13
N PRO A 75 -3.90 13.49 -11.33
CA PRO A 75 -2.98 12.41 -10.99
C PRO A 75 -2.97 12.11 -9.50
N ALA A 76 -2.32 10.99 -9.15
CA ALA A 76 -1.90 10.76 -7.77
C ALA A 76 -1.12 11.98 -7.26
N ARG A 77 -1.38 12.40 -6.02
CA ARG A 77 -0.70 13.57 -5.46
C ARG A 77 -0.30 13.33 -4.02
N PRO A 78 0.78 14.00 -3.54
CA PRO A 78 1.11 13.97 -2.14
C PRO A 78 -0.02 14.53 -1.29
N ASP A 79 -0.23 13.91 -0.14
CA ASP A 79 -1.08 14.43 0.93
C ASP A 79 -0.21 14.82 2.13
N TRP A 80 0.40 16.00 2.05
CA TRP A 80 1.30 16.49 3.11
C TRP A 80 0.61 16.72 4.46
N ILE A 81 -0.71 16.73 4.49
CA ILE A 81 -1.52 16.98 5.69
C ILE A 81 -2.35 15.77 6.10
N SER A 82 -2.06 14.59 5.55
CA SER A 82 -2.79 13.36 5.87
C SER A 82 -2.87 13.09 7.37
N ASN A 83 -1.82 13.41 8.13
CA ASN A 83 -1.77 13.21 9.58
C ASN A 83 -2.18 11.78 10.03
N GLY A 84 -1.89 10.76 9.21
CA GLY A 84 -2.27 9.38 9.50
C GLY A 84 -3.70 9.02 9.05
N SER A 85 -4.31 9.77 8.13
CA SER A 85 -5.71 9.55 7.69
C SER A 85 -5.96 8.19 7.02
N HIS A 86 -4.90 7.48 6.64
CA HIS A 86 -4.95 6.14 6.03
C HIS A 86 -4.46 5.05 6.99
N THR A 87 -4.28 5.39 8.26
CA THR A 87 -3.72 4.50 9.29
C THR A 87 -4.73 4.30 10.44
N LEU A 88 -5.02 3.05 10.77
CA LEU A 88 -5.83 2.70 11.94
C LEU A 88 -5.07 2.97 13.25
N PRO A 89 -5.79 3.19 14.36
CA PRO A 89 -5.16 3.15 15.69
C PRO A 89 -4.42 1.83 15.90
N GLY A 90 -3.11 1.90 16.16
CA GLY A 90 -2.24 0.72 16.29
C GLY A 90 -1.57 0.25 14.99
N GLY A 91 -1.82 0.91 13.86
CA GLY A 91 -1.26 0.56 12.55
C GLY A 91 -2.18 -0.35 11.74
N ASN A 92 -1.90 -0.47 10.44
CA ASN A 92 -2.69 -1.32 9.56
C ASN A 92 -2.18 -2.76 9.56
N PRO A 93 -3.06 -3.76 9.34
CA PRO A 93 -2.65 -5.16 9.25
C PRO A 93 -1.78 -5.39 8.02
N VAL A 94 -0.68 -6.12 8.19
CA VAL A 94 0.24 -6.45 7.10
C VAL A 94 -0.41 -7.46 6.15
N LEU A 95 -0.37 -7.20 4.85
CA LEU A 95 -0.87 -8.17 3.87
C LEU A 95 -0.11 -9.50 3.97
N PRO A 96 -0.79 -10.65 3.80
CA PRO A 96 -0.11 -11.93 3.69
C PRO A 96 0.69 -11.98 2.40
N ARG A 97 1.90 -12.55 2.47
CA ARG A 97 2.76 -12.74 1.30
C ARG A 97 2.10 -13.75 0.36
N LEU A 98 2.08 -13.44 -0.93
CA LEU A 98 1.59 -14.35 -1.96
C LEU A 98 2.57 -15.50 -2.16
N ILE A 99 2.01 -16.69 -2.41
CA ILE A 99 2.78 -17.83 -2.89
C ILE A 99 2.95 -17.62 -4.40
N ALA A 100 4.18 -17.32 -4.81
CA ALA A 100 4.49 -17.08 -6.20
C ALA A 100 4.39 -18.38 -7.02
N ALA A 101 3.60 -18.35 -8.10
CA ALA A 101 3.62 -19.37 -9.14
C ALA A 101 4.78 -19.13 -10.15
N SER A 102 5.27 -17.89 -10.23
CA SER A 102 6.37 -17.43 -11.08
C SER A 102 7.25 -16.41 -10.36
N ASN A 103 8.53 -16.32 -10.75
CA ASN A 103 9.47 -15.33 -10.22
C ASN A 103 9.12 -13.87 -10.57
N HIS A 104 8.08 -13.64 -11.38
CA HIS A 104 7.57 -12.32 -11.75
C HIS A 104 6.27 -11.96 -11.03
N ASP A 105 5.73 -12.86 -10.19
CA ASP A 105 4.52 -12.58 -9.44
C ASP A 105 4.77 -11.52 -8.36
N PRO A 106 3.78 -10.65 -8.09
CA PRO A 106 3.88 -9.72 -6.98
C PRO A 106 4.03 -10.49 -5.66
N GLN A 107 4.78 -9.91 -4.74
CA GLN A 107 4.99 -10.49 -3.42
C GLN A 107 3.77 -10.28 -2.52
N PHE A 108 3.04 -9.19 -2.73
CA PHE A 108 1.80 -8.85 -2.04
C PHE A 108 0.87 -8.19 -3.07
N SER A 109 -0.42 -8.46 -3.00
CA SER A 109 -1.41 -7.77 -3.83
C SER A 109 -2.75 -7.69 -3.12
N VAL A 110 -3.43 -6.56 -3.28
CA VAL A 110 -4.78 -6.34 -2.78
C VAL A 110 -5.56 -5.53 -3.81
N THR A 111 -6.82 -5.91 -4.01
CA THR A 111 -7.75 -5.21 -4.90
C THR A 111 -9.05 -4.94 -4.14
N HIS A 112 -9.48 -3.68 -4.13
CA HIS A 112 -10.74 -3.25 -3.51
C HIS A 112 -11.31 -2.05 -4.27
N ALA A 113 -12.62 -2.00 -4.46
CA ALA A 113 -13.32 -0.88 -5.12
C ALA A 113 -12.67 -0.38 -6.45
N GLY A 114 -12.11 -1.29 -7.26
CA GLY A 114 -11.44 -0.96 -8.52
C GLY A 114 -10.02 -0.38 -8.38
N VAL A 115 -9.49 -0.30 -7.16
CA VAL A 115 -8.09 -0.01 -6.87
C VAL A 115 -7.31 -1.29 -6.77
N THR A 116 -6.07 -1.31 -7.29
CA THR A 116 -5.11 -2.39 -7.04
C THR A 116 -3.82 -1.85 -6.48
N CYS A 117 -3.40 -2.39 -5.34
CA CYS A 117 -2.13 -2.11 -4.68
C CYS A 117 -1.31 -3.39 -4.56
N GLN A 118 0.00 -3.29 -4.74
CA GLN A 118 0.90 -4.45 -4.70
C GLN A 118 2.32 -4.04 -4.33
N ILE A 119 3.07 -5.02 -3.85
CA ILE A 119 4.52 -5.01 -3.88
C ILE A 119 4.92 -5.96 -5.00
N THR A 120 5.56 -5.44 -6.03
CA THR A 120 5.98 -6.18 -7.22
C THR A 120 7.07 -7.22 -6.89
N PHE A 121 7.38 -8.12 -7.83
CA PHE A 121 8.41 -9.15 -7.63
C PHE A 121 9.78 -8.60 -7.24
N ASN A 122 10.14 -7.42 -7.78
CA ASN A 122 11.38 -6.69 -7.50
C ASN A 122 11.29 -5.74 -6.29
N GLY A 123 10.13 -5.70 -5.63
CA GLY A 123 9.96 -4.99 -4.38
C GLY A 123 9.61 -3.51 -4.47
N ALA A 124 9.08 -3.07 -5.62
CA ALA A 124 8.45 -1.76 -5.72
C ALA A 124 7.02 -1.83 -5.17
N ALA A 125 6.71 -0.93 -4.23
CA ALA A 125 5.34 -0.69 -3.81
C ALA A 125 4.64 0.15 -4.89
N THR A 126 3.45 -0.26 -5.32
CA THR A 126 2.66 0.48 -6.30
C THR A 126 1.17 0.34 -6.02
N CYS A 127 0.44 1.41 -6.30
CA CYS A 127 -1.01 1.43 -6.33
C CYS A 127 -1.49 2.06 -7.62
N SER A 128 -2.61 1.56 -8.12
CA SER A 128 -3.29 2.06 -9.32
C SER A 128 -4.79 2.18 -9.05
N ALA A 129 -5.35 3.31 -9.45
CA ALA A 129 -6.77 3.63 -9.30
C ALA A 129 -7.17 4.64 -10.37
N ARG A 130 -8.37 4.49 -10.95
CA ARG A 130 -8.97 5.51 -11.85
C ARG A 130 -8.07 5.93 -13.04
N GLY A 131 -7.21 5.04 -13.53
CA GLY A 131 -6.25 5.33 -14.61
C GLY A 131 -4.97 6.04 -14.16
N HIS A 132 -4.82 6.32 -12.87
CA HIS A 132 -3.64 6.90 -12.26
C HIS A 132 -2.91 5.84 -11.44
N GLY A 133 -1.66 6.14 -11.09
CA GLY A 133 -0.89 5.29 -10.21
C GLY A 133 0.22 6.04 -9.52
N PHE A 134 0.74 5.43 -8.47
CA PHE A 134 2.01 5.82 -7.87
C PHE A 134 2.85 4.58 -7.62
N SER A 135 4.16 4.78 -7.58
CA SER A 135 5.11 3.74 -7.24
C SER A 135 6.33 4.30 -6.54
N GLN A 136 6.89 3.48 -5.67
CA GLN A 136 8.15 3.72 -4.99
C GLN A 136 8.89 2.40 -4.90
N TRP A 137 10.19 2.46 -5.19
CA TRP A 137 11.13 1.47 -4.70
C TRP A 137 11.32 1.72 -3.21
N GLY A 138 11.04 0.73 -2.37
CA GLY A 138 10.70 0.87 -0.94
C GLY A 138 11.48 1.92 -0.13
N PRO A 139 10.98 2.32 1.05
CA PRO A 139 11.53 3.43 1.85
C PRO A 139 12.96 3.19 2.34
N VAL A 140 13.49 1.98 2.16
CA VAL A 140 14.86 1.58 2.42
C VAL A 140 15.56 1.34 1.08
N PRO A 141 16.81 1.82 0.89
CA PRO A 141 17.60 1.56 -0.33
C PRO A 141 17.79 0.08 -0.70
N PHE A 142 17.34 -0.87 0.14
CA PHE A 142 17.43 -2.31 -0.05
C PHE A 142 16.23 -3.05 0.57
N GLY A 143 15.04 -2.96 -0.03
CA GLY A 143 13.93 -3.89 0.24
C GLY A 143 13.25 -3.76 1.61
N TYR A 144 12.05 -4.33 1.71
CA TYR A 144 11.26 -4.50 2.94
C TYR A 144 11.74 -5.67 3.79
#